data_AF-A0A6I6XEX9-F1
#
_entry.id   AF-A0A6I6XEX9-F1
#
_cell.length_a   1.000
_cell.length_b   1.000
_cell.length_c   1.000
_cell.angle_alpha   90.00
_cell.angle_beta   90.00
_cell.angle_gamma   90.00
#
_symmetry.space_group_name_H-M   'P 1'
#
loop_
_entity.id
_entity.type
_entity.pdbx_description
1 polymer ?
#
loop_
_entity_poly.entity_id
_entity_poly.type
_entity_poly.pdbx_seq_one_letter_code
_entity_poly.pdbx_strand_id
1 'polypeptide(L)'
;MKNVYVHDPDSSFYAECWWQLSSTPLSLESWDFATPQLAPIWVQFYSGDGEDGWVRTEPEGAKIASSKAPIRSLATHVRCVMLWFGLYRRGVQEYYEIRPVDDKFQRRQFLMEDDNLAGYVGMYDCAHDAGQERVIENWYHRSRMWRIEGLSSLGLVQNQLVCNLRFIAPSGYPMNRYKQFGRPYLYTGGGTPGRVSMKIIHKGPRP
;
A
#
# COMPACT_ATOMS: atom_id res chain seq x y z
N MET A 1 -28.03 11.15 3.82
CA MET A 1 -26.83 11.82 4.37
C MET A 1 -25.68 11.63 3.39
N LYS A 2 -24.96 12.70 3.03
CA LYS A 2 -23.73 12.57 2.24
C LYS A 2 -22.68 11.82 3.06
N ASN A 3 -22.04 10.81 2.48
CA ASN A 3 -20.94 10.08 3.11
C ASN A 3 -19.65 10.86 2.88
N VAL A 4 -19.36 11.80 3.77
CA VAL A 4 -18.16 12.65 3.69
C VAL A 4 -17.01 11.97 4.42
N TYR A 5 -15.85 11.93 3.77
CA TYR A 5 -14.57 11.54 4.35
C TYR A 5 -13.76 12.81 4.57
N VAL A 6 -13.41 13.06 5.82
CA VAL A 6 -12.63 14.23 6.24
C VAL A 6 -11.16 13.83 6.32
N HIS A 7 -10.30 14.51 5.56
CA HIS A 7 -8.86 14.24 5.55
C HIS A 7 -8.21 14.74 6.84
N ASP A 8 -7.32 13.93 7.42
CA ASP A 8 -6.46 14.32 8.53
C ASP A 8 -4.99 14.32 8.04
N PRO A 9 -4.44 15.50 7.70
CA PRO A 9 -3.07 15.61 7.20
C PRO A 9 -2.02 15.30 8.27
N ASP A 10 -2.27 15.58 9.55
CA ASP A 10 -1.30 15.42 10.64
C ASP A 10 -1.15 13.97 11.08
N SER A 11 -2.21 13.18 10.91
CA SER A 11 -2.20 11.74 11.14
C SER A 11 -1.92 10.92 9.87
N SER A 12 -1.80 11.57 8.70
CA SER A 12 -1.30 10.92 7.49
C SER A 12 0.18 10.57 7.61
N PHE A 13 0.67 9.59 6.87
CA PHE A 13 2.07 9.16 7.02
C PHE A 13 2.63 8.50 5.75
N TYR A 14 3.95 8.30 5.76
CA TYR A 14 4.70 7.61 4.75
C TYR A 14 5.26 6.32 5.36
N ALA A 15 5.14 5.20 4.65
CA ALA A 15 5.64 3.93 5.15
C ALA A 15 6.20 3.05 4.05
N GLU A 16 7.22 2.27 4.42
CA GLU A 16 7.61 1.07 3.70
C GLU A 16 6.78 -0.10 4.23
N CYS A 17 6.43 -1.04 3.36
CA CYS A 17 5.58 -2.16 3.71
C CYS A 17 6.19 -3.48 3.27
N TRP A 18 5.90 -4.54 4.03
CA TRP A 18 6.31 -5.91 3.75
C TRP A 18 5.14 -6.85 3.94
N TRP A 19 4.94 -7.74 2.98
CA TRP A 19 4.08 -8.90 3.14
C TRP A 19 4.73 -9.92 4.07
N GLN A 20 3.98 -10.43 5.04
CA GLN A 20 4.39 -11.53 5.91
C GLN A 20 4.10 -12.87 5.23
N LEU A 21 5.15 -13.63 4.97
CA LEU A 21 5.10 -14.93 4.29
C LEU A 21 4.62 -16.05 5.22
N SER A 22 4.79 -15.86 6.53
CA SER A 22 4.33 -16.79 7.55
C SER A 22 2.88 -16.55 7.94
N SER A 23 2.14 -17.62 8.21
CA SER A 23 0.80 -17.53 8.80
C SER A 23 0.84 -17.16 10.28
N THR A 24 1.98 -17.36 10.95
CA THR A 24 2.20 -16.96 12.34
C THR A 24 2.38 -15.45 12.45
N PRO A 25 1.70 -14.76 13.39
CA PRO A 25 1.95 -13.35 13.65
C PRO A 25 3.41 -13.09 13.98
N LEU A 26 3.98 -12.03 13.40
CA LEU A 26 5.33 -11.59 13.67
C LEU A 26 5.37 -10.77 14.97
N SER A 27 6.25 -11.12 15.90
CA SER A 27 6.50 -10.26 17.08
C SER A 27 7.50 -9.16 16.73
N LEU A 28 7.35 -7.99 17.35
CA LEU A 28 8.28 -6.87 17.13
C LEU A 28 9.73 -7.24 17.52
N GLU A 29 9.90 -8.02 18.58
CA GLU A 29 11.21 -8.52 19.05
C GLU A 29 11.92 -9.39 18.00
N SER A 30 11.16 -10.07 17.13
CA SER A 30 11.71 -10.91 16.07
C SER A 30 12.05 -10.16 14.78
N TRP A 31 11.78 -8.84 14.72
CA TRP A 31 11.86 -8.06 13.48
C TRP A 31 13.20 -8.22 12.77
N ASP A 32 14.32 -8.09 13.50
CA ASP A 32 15.66 -8.14 12.90
C ASP A 32 15.97 -9.50 12.26
N PHE A 33 15.38 -10.57 12.77
CA PHE A 33 15.51 -11.93 12.26
C PHE A 33 14.39 -12.34 11.29
N ALA A 34 13.39 -11.48 11.08
CA ALA A 34 12.21 -11.77 10.28
C ALA A 34 12.45 -11.82 8.76
N THR A 35 13.69 -11.62 8.28
CA THR A 35 13.98 -11.54 6.84
C THR A 35 13.43 -12.71 6.01
N PRO A 36 13.57 -13.97 6.45
CA PRO A 36 13.01 -15.12 5.72
C PRO A 36 11.47 -15.09 5.63
N GLN A 37 10.82 -14.33 6.51
CA GLN A 37 9.37 -14.25 6.66
C GLN A 37 8.76 -13.00 6.00
N LEU A 38 9.57 -12.16 5.35
CA LEU A 38 9.13 -10.91 4.77
C LEU A 38 9.37 -10.87 3.26
N ALA A 39 8.51 -10.12 2.57
CA ALA A 39 8.68 -9.74 1.18
C ALA A 39 8.25 -8.27 1.02
N PRO A 40 9.12 -7.33 0.63
CA PRO A 40 8.78 -5.92 0.51
C PRO A 40 7.69 -5.72 -0.54
N ILE A 41 6.77 -4.82 -0.24
CA ILE A 41 5.71 -4.36 -1.12
C ILE A 41 6.21 -3.14 -1.88
N TRP A 42 6.04 -3.13 -3.20
CA TRP A 42 6.49 -2.04 -4.04
C TRP A 42 5.69 -1.97 -5.35
N VAL A 43 5.84 -0.87 -6.06
CA VAL A 43 5.28 -0.67 -7.40
C VAL A 43 6.30 0.08 -8.26
N GLN A 44 6.24 -0.12 -9.57
CA GLN A 44 7.06 0.61 -10.54
C GLN A 44 6.20 1.18 -11.66
N PHE A 45 6.76 2.14 -12.36
CA PHE A 45 6.16 2.82 -13.51
C PHE A 45 7.20 3.06 -14.58
N TYR A 46 6.76 3.04 -15.84
CA TYR A 46 7.57 3.29 -17.02
C TYR A 46 8.78 2.34 -17.13
N SER A 47 8.62 1.08 -16.73
CA SER A 47 9.66 0.03 -16.84
C SER A 47 9.78 -0.54 -18.27
N GLY A 48 8.68 -0.50 -19.03
CA GLY A 48 8.53 -1.17 -20.31
C GLY A 48 8.43 -2.70 -20.25
N ASP A 49 8.19 -3.29 -19.06
CA ASP A 49 8.08 -4.75 -18.87
C ASP A 49 6.63 -5.28 -18.78
N GLY A 50 5.64 -4.40 -18.94
CA GLY A 50 4.22 -4.73 -18.83
C GLY A 50 3.72 -4.89 -17.39
N GLU A 51 4.58 -4.66 -16.39
CA GLU A 51 4.25 -4.79 -14.97
C GLU A 51 3.97 -3.45 -14.27
N ASP A 52 3.94 -2.36 -15.04
CA ASP A 52 3.74 -1.02 -14.51
C ASP A 52 2.40 -0.88 -13.80
N GLY A 53 2.42 -0.23 -12.64
CA GLY A 53 1.23 0.02 -11.83
C GLY A 53 0.77 -1.15 -10.97
N TRP A 54 1.18 -2.40 -11.22
CA TRP A 54 0.78 -3.51 -10.35
C TRP A 54 1.50 -3.47 -9.00
N VAL A 55 0.78 -3.70 -7.90
CA VAL A 55 1.39 -3.74 -6.57
C VAL A 55 1.98 -5.12 -6.31
N ARG A 56 3.30 -5.17 -6.19
CA ARG A 56 4.10 -6.40 -6.14
C ARG A 56 4.59 -6.66 -4.73
N THR A 57 4.93 -7.93 -4.51
CA THR A 57 5.80 -8.33 -3.41
C THR A 57 7.09 -8.89 -4.00
N GLU A 58 8.21 -8.82 -3.29
CA GLU A 58 9.40 -9.59 -3.71
C GLU A 58 9.14 -11.12 -3.62
N PRO A 59 10.02 -11.93 -4.24
CA PRO A 59 10.15 -13.34 -3.88
C PRO A 59 10.35 -13.54 -2.37
N GLU A 60 10.14 -14.78 -1.92
CA GLU A 60 10.26 -15.13 -0.50
C GLU A 60 11.64 -14.81 0.08
N GLY A 61 11.66 -14.29 1.31
CA GLY A 61 12.86 -14.14 2.13
C GLY A 61 13.70 -12.89 1.87
N ALA A 62 13.09 -11.79 1.43
CA ALA A 62 13.77 -10.53 1.18
C ALA A 62 13.24 -9.42 2.11
N LYS A 63 14.13 -8.59 2.67
CA LYS A 63 13.76 -7.33 3.34
C LYS A 63 13.94 -6.10 2.47
N ILE A 64 14.72 -6.22 1.41
CA ILE A 64 15.04 -5.12 0.50
C ILE A 64 14.48 -5.48 -0.87
N ALA A 65 13.79 -4.52 -1.49
CA ALA A 65 13.24 -4.72 -2.81
C ALA A 65 14.39 -4.92 -3.81
N SER A 66 14.38 -6.01 -4.59
CA SER A 66 15.49 -6.37 -5.47
C SER A 66 15.60 -5.37 -6.59
N SER A 67 16.73 -4.66 -6.72
CA SER A 67 16.97 -3.70 -7.80
C SER A 67 17.23 -4.40 -9.13
N LYS A 68 16.23 -5.10 -9.69
CA LYS A 68 16.34 -5.57 -11.07
C LYS A 68 16.40 -4.35 -11.97
N ALA A 69 17.47 -4.28 -12.78
CA ALA A 69 17.56 -3.29 -13.83
C ALA A 69 16.34 -3.43 -14.74
N PRO A 70 15.67 -2.33 -15.10
CA PRO A 70 14.53 -2.41 -16.00
C PRO A 70 14.97 -3.00 -17.35
N ILE A 71 14.07 -3.75 -18.02
CA ILE A 71 14.33 -4.40 -19.31
C ILE A 71 14.81 -3.37 -20.35
N ARG A 72 14.37 -2.12 -20.20
CA ARG A 72 14.94 -0.94 -20.85
C ARG A 72 15.31 0.06 -19.77
N SER A 73 16.57 0.50 -19.74
CA SER A 73 17.00 1.64 -18.93
C SER A 73 16.34 2.91 -19.46
N LEU A 74 15.06 3.11 -19.16
CA LEU A 74 14.35 4.33 -19.46
C LEU A 74 14.72 5.36 -18.38
N ALA A 75 15.16 6.54 -18.79
CA ALA A 75 15.45 7.65 -17.88
C ALA A 75 14.24 8.05 -17.01
N THR A 76 13.05 7.62 -17.40
CA THR A 76 11.77 7.88 -16.74
C THR A 76 11.29 6.75 -15.84
N HIS A 77 12.04 5.64 -15.70
CA HIS A 77 11.64 4.54 -14.84
C HIS A 77 11.58 5.01 -13.38
N VAL A 78 10.43 4.79 -12.73
CA VAL A 78 10.21 5.14 -11.33
C VAL A 78 9.87 3.88 -10.57
N ARG A 79 10.60 3.63 -9.48
CA ARG A 79 10.27 2.59 -8.52
C ARG A 79 9.92 3.21 -7.18
N CYS A 80 8.77 2.82 -6.65
CA CYS A 80 8.26 3.28 -5.37
C CYS A 80 8.24 2.11 -4.38
N VAL A 81 9.18 2.12 -3.44
CA VAL A 81 9.21 1.18 -2.28
C VAL A 81 8.47 1.75 -1.06
N MET A 82 8.08 3.02 -1.14
CA MET A 82 7.35 3.75 -0.12
C MET A 82 5.95 4.09 -0.62
N LEU A 83 5.00 4.06 0.30
CA LEU A 83 3.63 4.46 0.08
C LEU A 83 3.26 5.61 1.02
N TRP A 84 2.45 6.53 0.54
CA TRP A 84 1.77 7.52 1.36
C TRP A 84 0.39 7.01 1.74
N PHE A 85 0.06 7.16 3.01
CA PHE A 85 -1.20 6.79 3.63
C PHE A 85 -1.90 8.07 4.10
N GLY A 86 -2.82 8.56 3.27
CA GLY A 86 -3.69 9.68 3.62
C GLY A 86 -4.80 9.21 4.53
N LEU A 87 -4.79 9.64 5.79
CA LEU A 87 -5.85 9.27 6.73
C LEU A 87 -7.12 10.08 6.46
N TYR A 88 -8.25 9.39 6.36
CA TYR A 88 -9.56 9.98 6.33
C TYR A 88 -10.42 9.39 7.44
N ARG A 89 -11.28 10.22 8.05
CA ARG A 89 -12.27 9.77 9.01
C ARG A 89 -13.67 9.88 8.46
N ARG A 90 -14.49 8.88 8.78
CA ARG A 90 -15.93 8.88 8.57
C ARG A 90 -16.59 8.34 9.83
N GLY A 91 -17.11 9.24 10.66
CA GLY A 91 -17.47 8.92 12.04
C GLY A 91 -16.24 8.47 12.82
N VAL A 92 -16.35 7.32 13.50
CA VAL A 92 -15.26 6.72 14.29
C VAL A 92 -14.32 5.82 13.47
N GLN A 93 -14.62 5.60 12.19
CA GLN A 93 -13.85 4.69 11.34
C GLN A 93 -12.74 5.44 10.59
N GLU A 94 -11.58 4.78 10.51
CA GLU A 94 -10.40 5.25 9.80
C GLU A 94 -10.28 4.57 8.44
N TYR A 95 -9.96 5.38 7.44
CA TYR A 95 -9.80 4.98 6.06
C TYR A 95 -8.54 5.60 5.48
N TYR A 96 -7.97 4.94 4.48
CA TYR A 96 -6.67 5.32 3.94
C TYR A 96 -6.74 5.43 2.43
N GLU A 97 -6.42 6.62 1.94
CA GLU A 97 -6.00 6.82 0.56
C GLU A 97 -4.54 6.40 0.44
N ILE A 98 -4.24 5.46 -0.44
CA ILE A 98 -2.89 4.91 -0.56
C ILE A 98 -2.31 5.28 -1.92
N ARG A 99 -1.14 5.93 -1.92
CA ARG A 99 -0.46 6.39 -3.13
C ARG A 99 1.00 5.98 -3.16
N PRO A 100 1.60 5.76 -4.34
CA PRO A 100 3.03 5.51 -4.44
C PRO A 100 3.83 6.80 -4.24
N VAL A 101 4.99 6.64 -3.61
CA VAL A 101 5.91 7.74 -3.31
C VAL A 101 7.28 7.39 -3.87
N ASP A 102 7.88 8.33 -4.61
CA ASP A 102 9.23 8.16 -5.13
C ASP A 102 10.32 8.45 -4.06
N ASP A 103 11.57 8.25 -4.45
CA ASP A 103 12.75 8.50 -3.63
C ASP A 103 12.92 9.97 -3.19
N LYS A 104 12.20 10.90 -3.80
CA LYS A 104 12.16 12.33 -3.47
C LYS A 104 10.97 12.69 -2.59
N PHE A 105 10.23 11.73 -2.04
CA PHE A 105 8.99 11.93 -1.29
C PHE A 105 7.85 12.57 -2.11
N GLN A 106 7.93 12.51 -3.44
CA GLN A 106 6.86 12.98 -4.31
C GLN A 106 5.77 11.90 -4.41
N ARG A 107 4.58 12.23 -3.93
CA ARG A 107 3.36 11.46 -4.17
C ARG A 107 3.07 11.47 -5.67
N ARG A 108 2.90 10.29 -6.26
CA ARG A 108 2.48 10.17 -7.66
C ARG A 108 0.96 10.30 -7.78
N GLN A 109 0.48 10.67 -8.97
CA GLN A 109 -0.96 10.83 -9.26
C GLN A 109 -1.62 9.48 -9.59
N PHE A 110 -1.34 8.49 -8.74
CA PHE A 110 -1.96 7.17 -8.79
C PHE A 110 -2.55 6.81 -7.44
N LEU A 111 -3.59 5.99 -7.44
CA LEU A 111 -4.28 5.46 -6.27
C LEU A 111 -4.25 3.94 -6.25
N MET A 112 -3.99 3.37 -5.08
CA MET A 112 -4.15 1.94 -4.89
C MET A 112 -5.62 1.56 -4.92
N GLU A 113 -5.99 0.62 -5.78
CA GLU A 113 -7.35 0.09 -5.92
C GLU A 113 -7.28 -1.41 -6.21
N ASP A 114 -8.33 -2.14 -5.86
CA ASP A 114 -8.55 -3.48 -6.35
C ASP A 114 -9.42 -3.44 -7.60
N ASP A 115 -8.88 -3.92 -8.74
CA ASP A 115 -9.67 -4.08 -9.95
C ASP A 115 -10.86 -5.01 -9.66
N ASN A 116 -12.06 -4.45 -9.60
CA ASN A 116 -13.25 -5.21 -9.23
C ASN A 116 -13.57 -6.35 -10.21
N LEU A 117 -12.98 -6.38 -11.42
CA LEU A 117 -13.22 -7.43 -12.40
C LEU A 117 -12.24 -8.60 -12.27
N ALA A 118 -10.96 -8.30 -12.05
CA ALA A 118 -9.92 -9.32 -12.04
C ALA A 118 -9.35 -9.58 -10.66
N GLY A 119 -9.60 -8.75 -9.65
CA GLY A 119 -9.14 -8.87 -8.26
C GLY A 119 -7.70 -8.40 -8.02
N TYR A 120 -6.98 -7.93 -9.05
CA TYR A 120 -5.61 -7.45 -8.88
C TYR A 120 -5.56 -6.11 -8.16
N VAL A 121 -4.63 -5.98 -7.22
CA VAL A 121 -4.34 -4.71 -6.58
C VAL A 121 -3.31 -3.96 -7.41
N GLY A 122 -3.69 -2.77 -7.86
CA GLY A 122 -2.89 -1.92 -8.74
C GLY A 122 -2.95 -0.46 -8.35
N MET A 123 -2.11 0.33 -9.00
CA MET A 123 -2.04 1.78 -8.90
C MET A 123 -2.65 2.37 -10.16
N TYR A 124 -3.78 3.05 -10.01
CA TYR A 124 -4.59 3.57 -11.11
C TYR A 124 -4.51 5.09 -11.17
N ASP A 125 -4.50 5.63 -12.38
CA ASP A 125 -4.48 7.06 -12.61
C ASP A 125 -5.59 7.78 -11.82
N CYS A 126 -5.22 8.95 -11.35
CA CYS A 126 -6.02 9.75 -10.47
C CYS A 126 -5.84 11.23 -10.82
N ALA A 127 -6.92 11.88 -11.23
CA ALA A 127 -6.89 13.26 -11.67
C ALA A 127 -6.93 14.29 -10.51
N HIS A 128 -7.17 13.85 -9.27
CA HIS A 128 -7.31 14.77 -8.13
C HIS A 128 -6.09 14.70 -7.21
N ASP A 129 -5.82 15.81 -6.55
CA ASP A 129 -4.73 15.89 -5.59
C ASP A 129 -4.96 15.00 -4.36
N ALA A 130 -3.85 14.65 -3.72
CA ALA A 130 -3.81 13.86 -2.51
C ALA A 130 -4.25 14.70 -1.29
N GLY A 131 -5.12 14.14 -0.45
CA GLY A 131 -5.56 14.79 0.80
C GLY A 131 -6.68 15.83 0.64
N GLN A 132 -7.42 15.77 -0.47
CA GLN A 132 -8.63 16.58 -0.64
C GLN A 132 -9.81 15.90 0.06
N GLU A 133 -10.66 16.67 0.75
CA GLU A 133 -11.91 16.14 1.31
C GLU A 133 -12.71 15.38 0.26
N ARG A 134 -13.25 14.20 0.62
CA ARG A 134 -14.02 13.39 -0.32
C ARG A 134 -15.47 13.36 0.05
N VAL A 135 -16.29 13.90 -0.83
CA VAL A 135 -17.71 13.58 -0.88
C VAL A 135 -17.87 12.45 -1.89
N ILE A 136 -18.30 11.26 -1.45
CA ILE A 136 -18.75 10.25 -2.42
C ILE A 136 -20.13 10.68 -2.89
N GLU A 137 -20.23 11.19 -4.12
CA GLU A 137 -21.51 11.61 -4.71
C GLU A 137 -22.20 10.51 -5.52
N ASN A 138 -21.50 9.42 -5.86
CA ASN A 138 -21.97 8.39 -6.77
C ASN A 138 -21.20 7.06 -6.62
N TRP A 139 -21.89 5.96 -6.92
CA TRP A 139 -21.40 4.58 -6.74
C TRP A 139 -20.19 4.22 -7.63
N TYR A 140 -20.00 4.94 -8.75
CA TYR A 140 -18.87 4.76 -9.66
C TYR A 140 -17.55 5.25 -9.06
N HIS A 141 -17.63 6.19 -8.12
CA HIS A 141 -16.52 6.62 -7.28
C HIS A 141 -16.55 5.82 -5.97
N ARG A 142 -16.51 4.48 -6.06
CA ARG A 142 -16.22 3.65 -4.89
C ARG A 142 -15.02 4.31 -4.22
N SER A 143 -15.19 4.76 -2.98
CA SER A 143 -14.13 5.44 -2.27
C SER A 143 -12.94 4.51 -2.28
N ARG A 144 -11.89 4.85 -3.04
CA ARG A 144 -10.60 4.16 -3.16
C ARG A 144 -9.83 4.23 -1.84
N MET A 145 -10.54 3.87 -0.78
CA MET A 145 -10.31 4.11 0.63
C MET A 145 -10.23 2.76 1.30
N TRP A 146 -9.01 2.41 1.65
CA TRP A 146 -8.68 1.16 2.29
C TRP A 146 -8.91 1.26 3.79
N ARG A 147 -9.26 0.15 4.43
CA ARG A 147 -9.14 0.04 5.89
C ARG A 147 -7.89 -0.77 6.22
N ILE A 148 -7.24 -0.41 7.32
CA ILE A 148 -6.08 -1.15 7.82
C ILE A 148 -6.41 -1.62 9.23
N GLU A 149 -6.74 -2.90 9.37
CA GLU A 149 -7.04 -3.51 10.67
C GLU A 149 -5.76 -3.81 11.43
N GLY A 150 -5.78 -3.55 12.75
CA GLY A 150 -4.62 -3.65 13.62
C GLY A 150 -3.75 -2.38 13.65
N LEU A 151 -4.10 -1.35 12.87
CA LEU A 151 -3.47 -0.05 12.91
C LEU A 151 -4.35 0.93 13.70
N SER A 152 -3.73 1.70 14.59
CA SER A 152 -4.31 2.88 15.21
C SER A 152 -3.49 4.07 14.75
N SER A 153 -4.12 5.09 14.14
CA SER A 153 -3.40 6.32 13.77
C SER A 153 -2.90 7.10 15.00
N LEU A 154 -3.57 6.94 16.13
CA LEU A 154 -3.21 7.54 17.40
C LEU A 154 -1.87 7.01 17.88
N GLY A 155 -0.94 7.92 18.15
CA GLY A 155 0.37 7.60 18.69
C GLY A 155 1.37 7.05 17.67
N LEU A 156 1.05 7.03 16.37
CA LEU A 156 2.06 6.71 15.36
C LEU A 156 3.20 7.73 15.41
N VAL A 157 4.44 7.22 15.39
CA VAL A 157 5.66 8.04 15.37
C VAL A 157 6.61 7.59 14.27
N GLN A 158 7.49 8.49 13.85
CA GLN A 158 8.53 8.19 12.87
C GLN A 158 9.42 7.02 13.35
N ASN A 159 9.86 6.19 12.40
CA ASN A 159 10.60 4.95 12.57
C ASN A 159 9.89 3.82 13.32
N GLN A 160 8.62 3.99 13.71
CA GLN A 160 7.85 2.94 14.36
C GLN A 160 7.63 1.76 13.41
N LEU A 161 7.83 0.55 13.95
CA LEU A 161 7.43 -0.69 13.31
C LEU A 161 6.04 -1.10 13.79
N VAL A 162 5.17 -1.44 12.85
CA VAL A 162 3.83 -1.98 13.13
C VAL A 162 3.69 -3.28 12.35
N CYS A 163 3.35 -4.36 13.04
CA CYS A 163 3.26 -5.70 12.44
C CYS A 163 1.81 -6.20 12.46
N ASN A 164 1.57 -7.23 11.65
CA ASN A 164 0.36 -8.05 11.68
C ASN A 164 -0.91 -7.33 11.20
N LEU A 165 -0.74 -6.35 10.31
CA LEU A 165 -1.83 -5.55 9.76
C LEU A 165 -2.59 -6.30 8.68
N ARG A 166 -3.89 -6.05 8.56
CA ARG A 166 -4.70 -6.52 7.43
C ARG A 166 -5.24 -5.36 6.63
N PHE A 167 -4.97 -5.37 5.34
CA PHE A 167 -5.49 -4.37 4.43
C PHE A 167 -6.80 -4.87 3.88
N ILE A 168 -7.86 -4.09 4.06
CA ILE A 168 -9.20 -4.39 3.59
C ILE A 168 -9.51 -3.41 2.47
N ALA A 169 -9.79 -3.95 1.29
CA ALA A 169 -10.06 -3.18 0.09
C ALA A 169 -11.39 -2.42 0.21
N PRO A 170 -11.60 -1.39 -0.63
CA PRO A 170 -12.89 -0.71 -0.74
C PRO A 170 -14.08 -1.64 -0.99
N SER A 171 -13.84 -2.76 -1.70
CA SER A 171 -14.81 -3.83 -1.95
C SER A 171 -15.18 -4.64 -0.71
N GLY A 172 -14.45 -4.47 0.40
CA GLY A 172 -14.62 -5.21 1.66
C GLY A 172 -13.79 -6.49 1.74
N TYR A 173 -13.12 -6.90 0.66
CA TYR A 173 -12.30 -8.10 0.65
C TYR A 173 -10.91 -7.84 1.24
N PRO A 174 -10.36 -8.81 2.01
CA PRO A 174 -9.00 -8.70 2.52
C PRO A 174 -8.00 -8.85 1.36
N MET A 175 -6.90 -8.10 1.46
CA MET A 175 -5.77 -8.24 0.58
C MET A 175 -5.01 -9.53 0.86
N ASN A 176 -4.74 -10.29 -0.20
CA ASN A 176 -4.03 -11.55 -0.19
C ASN A 176 -2.79 -11.46 -1.10
N ARG A 177 -1.91 -12.44 -0.99
CA ARG A 177 -0.79 -12.63 -1.93
C ARG A 177 -1.13 -13.74 -2.91
N TYR A 178 -1.03 -13.44 -4.21
CA TYR A 178 -1.30 -14.38 -5.29
C TYR A 178 -0.06 -14.52 -6.16
N LYS A 179 0.25 -15.74 -6.61
CA LYS A 179 1.36 -15.99 -7.54
C LYS A 179 0.81 -16.29 -8.93
N GLN A 180 1.19 -15.47 -9.92
CA GLN A 180 0.89 -15.70 -11.33
C GLN A 180 2.21 -15.85 -12.10
N PHE A 181 2.38 -16.95 -12.84
CA PHE A 181 3.61 -17.24 -13.59
C PHE A 181 4.90 -17.10 -12.74
N GLY A 182 4.85 -17.51 -11.47
CA GLY A 182 5.95 -17.40 -10.52
C GLY A 182 6.20 -16.00 -9.94
N ARG A 183 5.44 -14.99 -10.37
CA ARG A 183 5.53 -13.60 -9.87
C ARG A 183 4.46 -13.37 -8.80
N PRO A 184 4.81 -12.83 -7.63
CA PRO A 184 3.83 -12.60 -6.56
C PRO A 184 3.26 -11.17 -6.61
N TYR A 185 1.94 -11.08 -6.59
CA TYR A 185 1.12 -9.86 -6.62
C TYR A 185 0.25 -9.77 -5.37
N LEU A 186 -0.24 -8.57 -5.09
CA LEU A 186 -1.34 -8.35 -4.16
C LEU A 186 -2.68 -8.49 -4.90
N TYR A 187 -3.64 -9.14 -4.24
CA TYR A 187 -4.85 -9.61 -4.89
C TYR A 187 -6.01 -9.71 -3.89
N THR A 188 -7.24 -9.37 -4.27
CA THR A 188 -8.45 -9.44 -3.42
C THR A 188 -9.41 -10.55 -3.84
N GLY A 189 -9.31 -11.06 -5.08
CA GLY A 189 -10.21 -12.11 -5.60
C GLY A 189 -9.91 -13.55 -5.12
N GLY A 190 -8.88 -13.74 -4.29
CA GLY A 190 -8.37 -15.07 -3.90
C GLY A 190 -6.91 -15.03 -3.44
N GLY A 191 -6.18 -16.13 -3.57
CA GLY A 191 -4.77 -16.22 -3.18
C GLY A 191 -4.56 -16.62 -1.71
N THR A 192 -3.32 -16.47 -1.23
CA THR A 192 -2.95 -16.82 0.14
C THR A 192 -3.21 -15.64 1.07
N PRO A 193 -4.09 -15.80 2.09
CA PRO A 193 -4.28 -14.78 3.11
C PRO A 193 -3.00 -14.51 3.88
N GLY A 194 -2.83 -13.29 4.36
CA GLY A 194 -1.68 -12.94 5.17
C GLY A 194 -1.81 -11.59 5.83
N ARG A 195 -0.66 -11.06 6.23
CA ARG A 195 -0.56 -9.82 6.97
C ARG A 195 0.53 -8.94 6.37
N VAL A 196 0.46 -7.66 6.70
CA VAL A 196 1.44 -6.66 6.33
C VAL A 196 2.15 -6.17 7.58
N SER A 197 3.46 -6.00 7.50
CA SER A 197 4.23 -5.17 8.42
C SER A 197 4.58 -3.87 7.73
N MET A 198 4.67 -2.79 8.49
CA MET A 198 5.11 -1.49 7.98
C MET A 198 6.09 -0.81 8.93
N LYS A 199 6.95 0.02 8.34
CA LYS A 199 7.82 0.95 9.05
C LYS A 199 7.38 2.35 8.68
N ILE A 200 6.99 3.13 9.68
CA ILE A 200 6.65 4.54 9.49
C ILE A 200 7.93 5.30 9.18
N ILE A 201 8.06 5.84 7.98
CA ILE A 201 9.24 6.60 7.55
C ILE A 201 9.11 8.07 7.93
N HIS A 202 7.90 8.62 7.84
CA HIS A 202 7.59 10.00 8.17
C HIS A 202 6.11 10.13 8.54
N LYS A 203 5.77 11.04 9.45
CA LYS A 203 4.39 11.34 9.85
C LYS A 203 4.06 12.80 9.55
N GLY A 204 2.85 13.03 9.07
CA GLY A 204 2.31 14.34 8.74
C GLY A 204 2.49 14.68 7.25
N PRO A 205 2.46 15.99 6.92
CA PRO A 205 2.74 16.51 5.58
C PRO A 205 4.10 16.05 5.05
N ARG A 206 4.33 16.18 3.74
CA ARG A 206 5.62 15.84 3.12
C ARG A 206 6.78 16.52 3.88
N PRO A 207 7.89 15.80 4.16
CA PRO A 207 9.07 16.38 4.78
C PRO A 207 9.79 17.40 3.87
#